data_AF-A0A8K0DHR6-F1
#
_entry.id   AF-A0A8K0DHR6-F1
#
_cell.length_a   1.000
_cell.length_b   1.000
_cell.length_c   1.000
_cell.angle_alpha   90.00
_cell.angle_beta   90.00
_cell.angle_gamma   90.00
#
_symmetry.space_group_name_H-M   'P 1'
#
loop_
_entity.id
_entity.type
_entity.pdbx_description
1 polymer ?
#
loop_
_entity_poly.entity_id
_entity_poly.type
_entity_poly.pdbx_seq_one_letter_code
_entity_poly.pdbx_strand_id
1 'polypeptide(L)'
;MSEFPRRDFRAVMCYNFKRGLCAKDCFAEMKDVFGDSSPSQATIKRNYANFCRGDFDLNDDSRSGRVATAVTEENMRGVKELVTDNSHITYVKIEETLGIHAASVHSILHEHLGLRKVCTELKLQITPQDLEDTASFLVKTTSNKNFC
;
A
#
# COMPACT_ATOMS: atom_id res chain seq x y z
N MET A 1 29.52 3.62 25.60
CA MET A 1 28.68 2.51 26.08
C MET A 1 27.69 2.18 24.97
N SER A 2 27.74 0.97 24.42
CA SER A 2 26.83 0.53 23.37
C SER A 2 25.40 0.44 23.91
N GLU A 3 24.44 1.08 23.24
CA GLU A 3 23.03 1.08 23.63
C GLU A 3 22.44 -0.32 23.45
N PHE A 4 21.81 -0.87 24.50
CA PHE A 4 21.12 -2.16 24.44
C PHE A 4 19.84 -1.99 23.62
N PRO A 5 19.68 -2.68 22.49
CA PRO A 5 18.58 -2.40 21.57
C PRO A 5 17.25 -2.90 22.16
N ARG A 6 16.18 -2.11 21.95
CA ARG A 6 14.88 -2.34 22.61
C ARG A 6 14.28 -3.73 22.39
N ARG A 7 14.56 -4.35 21.24
CA ARG A 7 14.14 -5.71 20.88
C ARG A 7 14.61 -6.76 21.91
N ASP A 8 15.74 -6.51 22.56
CA ASP A 8 16.36 -7.49 23.46
C ASP A 8 15.77 -7.41 24.88
N PHE A 9 15.03 -6.35 25.23
CA PHE A 9 14.41 -6.22 26.55
C PHE A 9 13.34 -7.28 26.80
N ARG A 10 12.61 -7.72 25.77
CA ARG A 10 11.61 -8.77 25.92
C ARG A 10 12.25 -10.12 26.30
N ALA A 11 13.43 -10.42 25.76
CA ALA A 11 14.20 -11.60 26.13
C ALA A 11 14.61 -11.57 27.61
N VAL A 12 15.06 -10.42 28.12
CA VAL A 12 15.40 -10.22 29.54
C VAL A 12 14.17 -10.43 30.43
N MET A 13 13.02 -9.85 30.05
CA MET A 13 11.77 -10.05 30.81
C MET A 13 11.32 -11.52 30.80
N CYS A 14 11.44 -12.21 29.67
CA CYS A 14 11.11 -13.63 29.54
C CYS A 14 12.00 -14.51 30.41
N TYR A 15 13.31 -14.23 30.42
CA TYR A 15 14.28 -14.89 31.31
C TYR A 15 13.90 -14.71 32.78
N ASN A 16 13.60 -13.48 33.21
CA ASN A 16 13.21 -13.18 34.58
C ASN A 16 11.87 -13.81 34.97
N PHE A 17 10.89 -13.83 34.05
CA PHE A 17 9.64 -14.54 34.24
C PHE A 17 9.85 -16.04 34.47
N LYS A 18 10.70 -16.69 33.66
CA LYS A 18 11.05 -18.11 33.81
C LYS A 18 11.79 -18.43 35.11
N ARG A 19 12.52 -17.45 35.66
CA ARG A 19 13.15 -17.55 37.00
C ARG A 19 12.16 -17.39 38.16
N GLY A 20 10.91 -17.01 37.88
CA GLY A 20 9.89 -16.78 38.91
C GLY A 20 9.92 -15.38 39.53
N LEU A 21 10.67 -14.42 38.95
CA LEU A 21 10.65 -13.03 39.41
C LEU A 21 9.32 -12.38 39.05
N CYS A 22 8.73 -11.64 39.99
CA CYS A 22 7.52 -10.87 39.70
C CYS A 22 7.83 -9.62 38.86
N ALA A 23 6.81 -9.05 38.21
CA ALA A 23 6.97 -7.88 37.33
C ALA A 23 7.58 -6.65 38.05
N LYS A 24 7.34 -6.51 39.36
CA LYS A 24 7.89 -5.41 40.16
C LYS A 24 9.40 -5.56 40.34
N ASP A 25 9.85 -6.77 40.65
CA ASP A 25 11.27 -7.05 40.87
C ASP A 25 12.05 -6.98 39.56
N CYS A 26 11.45 -7.50 38.47
CA CYS A 26 12.01 -7.35 37.13
C CYS A 26 12.16 -5.87 36.73
N PHE A 27 11.21 -5.00 37.09
CA PHE A 27 11.34 -3.56 36.83
C PHE A 27 12.49 -2.94 37.62
N ALA A 28 12.65 -3.28 38.90
CA ALA A 28 13.75 -2.79 39.72
C ALA A 28 15.11 -3.22 39.14
N GLU A 29 15.26 -4.50 38.79
CA GLU A 29 16.49 -5.04 38.19
C GLU A 29 16.81 -4.37 36.84
N MET A 30 15.82 -4.24 35.95
CA MET A 30 16.03 -3.60 34.66
C MET A 30 16.32 -2.09 34.81
N LYS A 31 15.72 -1.40 35.78
CA LYS A 31 16.01 0.02 36.04
C LYS A 31 17.41 0.22 36.61
N ASP A 32 17.89 -0.70 37.44
CA ASP A 32 19.26 -0.68 37.97
C ASP A 32 20.30 -0.91 36.86
N VAL A 33 20.09 -1.91 36.00
CA VAL A 33 21.04 -2.26 34.93
C VAL A 33 21.00 -1.27 33.76
N PHE A 34 19.81 -0.86 33.31
CA PHE A 34 19.64 -0.09 32.08
C PHE A 34 19.31 1.39 32.29
N GLY A 35 19.10 1.83 33.54
CA GLY A 35 18.82 3.23 33.85
C GLY A 35 17.64 3.79 33.05
N ASP A 36 17.86 4.86 32.29
CA ASP A 36 16.82 5.53 31.51
C ASP A 36 16.47 4.83 30.20
N SER A 37 17.31 3.89 29.74
CA SER A 37 16.99 3.02 28.62
C SER A 37 16.03 1.89 29.03
N SER A 38 15.79 1.70 30.34
CA SER A 38 14.91 0.64 30.85
C SER A 38 13.46 0.80 30.39
N PRO A 39 12.77 -0.30 30.02
CA PRO A 39 11.35 -0.28 29.72
C PRO A 39 10.51 0.25 30.87
N SER A 40 9.41 0.92 30.54
CA SER A 40 8.47 1.39 31.55
C SER A 40 7.86 0.23 32.34
N GLN A 41 7.48 0.49 33.59
CA GLN A 41 6.79 -0.50 34.42
C GLN A 41 5.50 -1.03 33.76
N ALA A 42 4.78 -0.19 33.01
CA ALA A 42 3.59 -0.58 32.27
C ALA A 42 3.91 -1.58 31.14
N THR A 43 5.01 -1.35 30.42
CA THR A 43 5.50 -2.26 29.38
C THR A 43 5.84 -3.62 29.96
N ILE A 44 6.54 -3.66 31.11
CA ILE A 44 6.90 -4.92 31.78
C ILE A 44 5.64 -5.67 32.22
N LYS A 45 4.69 -5.00 32.89
CA LYS A 45 3.41 -5.60 33.29
C LYS A 45 2.64 -6.20 32.12
N ARG A 46 2.61 -5.50 30.97
CA ARG A 46 1.94 -6.01 29.76
C ARG A 46 2.59 -7.29 29.24
N ASN A 47 3.93 -7.33 29.15
CA ASN A 47 4.65 -8.53 28.73
C ASN A 47 4.44 -9.68 29.72
N TYR A 48 4.47 -9.41 31.02
CA TYR A 48 4.18 -10.42 32.05
C TYR A 48 2.76 -11.00 31.92
N ALA A 49 1.77 -10.18 31.59
CA ALA A 49 0.42 -10.68 31.31
C ALA A 49 0.38 -11.58 30.05
N ASN A 50 1.18 -11.28 29.02
CA ASN A 50 1.34 -12.16 27.85
C ASN A 50 2.02 -13.48 28.23
N PHE A 51 3.09 -13.44 29.03
CA PHE A 51 3.79 -14.63 29.49
C PHE A 51 2.89 -15.55 30.32
N CYS A 52 2.03 -14.99 31.18
CA CYS A 52 1.01 -15.75 31.90
C CYS A 52 -0.01 -16.42 30.97
N ARG A 53 -0.26 -15.85 29.78
CA ARG A 53 -1.12 -16.43 28.73
C ARG A 53 -0.37 -17.44 27.85
N GLY A 54 0.93 -17.65 28.07
CA GLY A 54 1.77 -18.54 27.27
C GLY A 54 2.34 -17.92 25.99
N ASP A 55 2.17 -16.62 25.78
CA ASP A 55 2.81 -15.90 24.67
C ASP A 55 4.23 -15.51 25.06
N PHE A 56 5.22 -16.22 24.51
CA PHE A 56 6.64 -15.97 24.67
C PHE A 56 7.34 -15.57 23.38
N ASP A 57 6.60 -15.20 22.32
CA ASP A 57 7.24 -14.74 21.09
C ASP A 57 8.12 -13.53 21.42
N LEU A 58 9.40 -13.55 21.02
CA LEU A 58 10.34 -12.47 21.33
C LEU A 58 10.31 -11.36 20.28
N ASN A 59 9.68 -11.62 19.14
CA ASN A 59 9.50 -10.63 18.10
C ASN A 59 8.39 -9.65 18.50
N ASP A 60 8.55 -8.39 18.09
CA ASP A 60 7.42 -7.48 18.11
C ASP A 60 6.40 -7.99 17.08
N ASP A 61 5.13 -8.07 17.50
CA ASP A 61 4.03 -8.30 16.57
C ASP A 61 4.19 -7.34 15.39
N SER A 62 3.98 -7.85 14.18
CA SER A 62 3.92 -7.00 12.99
C SER A 62 2.98 -5.84 13.31
N ARG A 63 3.53 -4.62 13.42
CA ARG A 63 2.74 -3.43 13.68
C ARG A 63 1.70 -3.38 12.58
N SER A 64 0.44 -3.61 12.93
CA SER A 64 -0.66 -3.22 12.07
C SER A 64 -0.62 -1.69 12.02
N GLY A 65 0.20 -1.14 11.13
CA GLY A 65 -0.05 0.19 10.60
C GLY A 65 -1.44 0.21 9.97
N ARG A 66 -1.82 1.33 9.35
CA ARG A 66 -3.02 1.35 8.51
C ARG A 66 -2.78 0.43 7.30
N VAL A 67 -3.06 -0.86 7.47
CA VAL A 67 -3.14 -1.81 6.37
C VAL A 67 -4.26 -1.26 5.51
N ALA A 68 -3.92 -0.88 4.28
CA ALA A 68 -4.88 -0.42 3.32
C ALA A 68 -5.87 -1.56 3.10
N THR A 69 -7.01 -1.52 3.78
CA THR A 69 -8.15 -2.44 3.62
C THR A 69 -8.65 -2.51 2.17
N ALA A 70 -8.15 -1.63 1.31
CA ALA A 70 -8.40 -1.60 -0.12
C ALA A 70 -7.41 -2.40 -0.98
N VAL A 71 -6.28 -2.88 -0.45
CA VAL A 71 -5.37 -3.75 -1.21
C VAL A 71 -5.75 -5.21 -0.95
N THR A 72 -6.91 -5.60 -1.47
CA THR A 72 -7.33 -7.01 -1.53
C THR A 72 -6.93 -7.59 -2.89
N GLU A 73 -6.78 -8.91 -2.97
CA GLU A 73 -6.53 -9.61 -4.24
C GLU A 73 -7.60 -9.30 -5.31
N GLU A 74 -8.85 -9.15 -4.88
CA GLU A 74 -9.96 -8.75 -5.76
C GLU A 74 -9.74 -7.36 -6.37
N ASN A 75 -9.37 -6.40 -5.54
CA ASN A 75 -9.11 -5.02 -5.98
C ASN A 75 -7.88 -4.95 -6.88
N MET A 76 -6.82 -5.71 -6.58
CA MET A 76 -5.63 -5.79 -7.44
C MET A 76 -5.96 -6.38 -8.82
N ARG A 77 -6.77 -7.44 -8.85
CA ARG A 77 -7.25 -8.03 -10.11
C ARG A 77 -8.11 -7.04 -10.90
N GLY A 78 -9.06 -6.37 -10.24
CA GLY A 78 -9.93 -5.38 -10.88
C GLY A 78 -9.15 -4.21 -11.48
N VAL A 79 -8.15 -3.68 -10.77
CA VAL A 79 -7.28 -2.62 -11.31
C VAL A 79 -6.49 -3.14 -12.52
N LYS A 80 -5.96 -4.36 -12.46
CA LYS A 80 -5.19 -4.97 -13.57
C LYS A 80 -6.04 -5.16 -14.82
N GLU A 81 -7.27 -5.62 -14.68
CA GLU A 81 -8.23 -5.76 -15.78
C GLU A 81 -8.52 -4.41 -16.43
N LEU A 82 -8.88 -3.40 -15.64
CA LEU A 82 -9.17 -2.06 -16.14
C LEU A 82 -8.01 -1.40 -16.90
N VAL A 83 -6.77 -1.59 -16.43
CA VAL A 83 -5.58 -1.08 -17.13
C VAL A 83 -5.29 -1.85 -18.41
N THR A 84 -5.54 -3.17 -18.41
CA THR A 84 -5.34 -4.01 -19.60
C THR A 84 -6.36 -3.68 -20.69
N ASP A 85 -7.60 -3.42 -20.30
CA ASP A 85 -8.69 -3.04 -21.21
C ASP A 85 -8.48 -1.63 -21.79
N ASN A 86 -8.03 -0.67 -20.97
CA ASN A 86 -7.73 0.68 -21.41
C ASN A 86 -6.45 1.22 -20.76
N SER A 87 -5.36 1.19 -21.53
CA SER A 87 -4.05 1.70 -21.08
C SER A 87 -4.01 3.20 -20.77
N HIS A 88 -5.02 3.98 -21.19
CA HIS A 88 -5.16 5.41 -20.91
C HIS A 88 -6.15 5.74 -19.78
N ILE A 89 -6.56 4.74 -18.99
CA ILE A 89 -7.50 4.94 -17.89
C ILE A 89 -6.96 5.91 -16.82
N THR A 90 -7.84 6.76 -16.29
CA THR A 90 -7.51 7.74 -15.24
C THR A 90 -7.75 7.17 -13.85
N TYR A 91 -7.03 7.72 -12.85
CA TYR A 91 -7.21 7.37 -11.44
C TYR A 91 -8.68 7.47 -11.00
N VAL A 92 -9.33 8.60 -11.31
CA VAL A 92 -10.74 8.85 -10.98
C VAL A 92 -11.65 7.73 -11.48
N LYS A 93 -11.42 7.24 -12.72
CA LYS A 93 -12.27 6.20 -13.29
C LYS A 93 -12.11 4.87 -12.56
N ILE A 94 -10.89 4.54 -12.15
CA ILE A 94 -10.61 3.34 -11.36
C ILE A 94 -11.27 3.43 -9.98
N GLU A 95 -11.18 4.59 -9.33
CA GLU A 95 -11.80 4.85 -8.03
C GLU A 95 -13.32 4.69 -8.08
N GLU A 96 -13.98 5.30 -9.07
CA GLU A 96 -15.43 5.17 -9.27
C GLU A 96 -15.86 3.73 -9.56
N THR A 97 -15.07 2.99 -10.33
CA THR A 97 -15.44 1.63 -10.76
C THR A 97 -15.29 0.61 -9.63
N LEU A 98 -14.22 0.73 -8.84
CA LEU A 98 -13.91 -0.24 -7.78
C LEU A 98 -14.30 0.24 -6.37
N GLY A 99 -14.74 1.50 -6.22
CA GLY A 99 -15.05 2.08 -4.92
C GLY A 99 -13.83 2.23 -4.00
N ILE A 100 -12.63 2.30 -4.60
CA ILE A 100 -11.35 2.33 -3.88
C ILE A 100 -10.88 3.78 -3.79
N HIS A 101 -10.28 4.16 -2.65
CA HIS A 101 -9.69 5.48 -2.49
C HIS A 101 -8.42 5.66 -3.32
N ALA A 102 -8.20 6.88 -3.85
CA ALA A 102 -7.04 7.27 -4.68
C ALA A 102 -5.68 6.74 -4.18
N ALA A 103 -5.41 6.87 -2.88
CA ALA A 103 -4.17 6.42 -2.27
C ALA A 103 -3.93 4.92 -2.45
N SER A 104 -4.98 4.12 -2.34
CA SER A 104 -4.92 2.67 -2.52
C SER A 104 -4.76 2.29 -3.99
N VAL A 105 -5.42 3.01 -4.92
CA VAL A 105 -5.19 2.84 -6.36
C VAL A 105 -3.73 3.13 -6.72
N HIS A 106 -3.14 4.18 -6.12
CA HIS A 106 -1.73 4.52 -6.30
C HIS A 106 -0.80 3.38 -5.84
N SER A 107 -1.00 2.88 -4.61
CA SER A 107 -0.21 1.74 -4.11
C SER A 107 -0.40 0.49 -4.97
N ILE A 108 -1.62 0.17 -5.40
CA ILE A 108 -1.87 -0.99 -6.27
C ILE A 108 -1.12 -0.86 -7.61
N LEU A 109 -1.21 0.29 -8.28
CA LEU A 109 -0.56 0.50 -9.57
C LEU A 109 0.97 0.45 -9.47
N HIS A 110 1.56 1.15 -8.48
CA HIS A 110 3.02 1.32 -8.40
C HIS A 110 3.72 0.25 -7.56
N GLU A 111 3.17 -0.11 -6.40
CA GLU A 111 3.83 -1.02 -5.44
C GLU A 111 3.52 -2.49 -5.76
N HIS A 112 2.27 -2.79 -6.16
CA HIS A 112 1.84 -4.18 -6.39
C HIS A 112 1.90 -4.62 -7.85
N LEU A 113 1.49 -3.76 -8.80
CA LEU A 113 1.50 -4.06 -10.23
C LEU A 113 2.77 -3.56 -10.95
N GLY A 114 3.55 -2.68 -10.32
CA GLY A 114 4.80 -2.14 -10.88
C GLY A 114 4.61 -1.31 -12.16
N LEU A 115 3.40 -0.80 -12.39
CA LEU A 115 3.03 -0.07 -13.60
C LEU A 115 3.56 1.36 -13.54
N ARG A 116 4.14 1.82 -14.65
CA ARG A 116 4.60 3.20 -14.81
C ARG A 116 3.91 3.84 -16.00
N LYS A 117 3.56 5.12 -15.88
CA LYS A 117 2.98 5.89 -16.97
C LYS A 117 4.02 6.03 -18.09
N VAL A 118 3.67 5.55 -19.28
CA VAL A 118 4.43 5.78 -20.52
C VAL A 118 3.61 6.73 -21.38
N CYS A 119 4.24 7.79 -21.88
CA CYS A 119 3.58 8.71 -22.81
C CYS A 119 3.71 8.14 -24.22
N THR A 120 2.61 7.63 -24.78
CA THR A 120 2.53 7.21 -26.18
C THR A 120 1.95 8.37 -27.00
N GLU A 121 2.62 8.77 -28.08
CA GLU A 121 2.08 9.76 -29.02
C GLU A 121 0.90 9.16 -29.80
N LEU A 122 -0.18 9.94 -29.94
CA LEU A 122 -1.42 9.57 -30.63
C LEU A 122 -1.16 9.33 -32.14
N LYS A 123 -1.25 8.07 -32.60
CA LYS A 123 -1.51 7.78 -34.02
C LYS A 123 -3.03 7.74 -34.23
N LEU A 124 -3.57 8.78 -34.85
CA LEU A 124 -4.93 8.76 -35.37
C LEU A 124 -5.04 7.66 -36.43
N GLN A 125 -5.81 6.61 -36.16
CA GLN A 125 -6.18 5.62 -37.18
C GLN A 125 -7.27 6.23 -38.05
N ILE A 126 -6.87 7.02 -39.04
CA ILE A 126 -7.74 7.42 -40.14
C ILE A 126 -7.89 6.18 -41.02
N THR A 127 -9.11 5.69 -41.22
CA THR A 127 -9.33 4.56 -42.12
C THR A 127 -9.36 5.06 -43.57
N PRO A 128 -8.92 4.27 -44.57
CA PRO A 128 -8.94 4.70 -45.98
C PRO A 128 -10.32 5.16 -46.46
N GLN A 129 -11.39 4.64 -45.86
CA GLN A 129 -12.78 5.00 -46.13
C GLN A 129 -13.07 6.49 -45.83
N ASP A 130 -12.48 7.04 -44.76
CA ASP A 130 -12.72 8.41 -44.31
C ASP A 130 -12.16 9.47 -45.29
N LEU A 131 -11.13 9.10 -46.06
CA LEU A 131 -10.53 9.94 -47.11
C LEU A 131 -11.39 9.97 -48.39
N GLU A 132 -12.08 8.87 -48.70
CA GLU A 132 -12.98 8.82 -49.86
C GLU A 132 -14.29 9.58 -49.59
N ASP A 133 -14.81 9.52 -48.36
CA ASP A 133 -16.01 10.26 -47.95
C ASP A 133 -15.77 11.78 -47.92
N THR A 134 -14.59 12.22 -47.50
CA THR A 134 -14.19 13.64 -47.54
C THR A 134 -13.90 14.13 -48.96
N ALA A 135 -13.34 13.31 -49.83
CA ALA A 135 -13.17 13.64 -51.25
C ALA A 135 -14.51 13.74 -51.99
N SER A 136 -15.46 12.85 -51.70
CA SER A 136 -16.83 12.88 -52.25
C SER A 136 -17.59 14.16 -51.85
N PHE A 137 -17.37 14.64 -50.62
CA PHE A 137 -17.95 15.89 -50.13
C PHE A 137 -17.38 17.13 -50.85
N LEU A 138 -16.08 17.18 -51.10
CA LEU A 138 -15.43 18.32 -51.78
C LEU A 138 -15.74 18.39 -53.29
N VAL A 139 -15.92 17.24 -53.96
CA VAL A 139 -16.31 17.23 -55.38
C VAL A 139 -17.75 17.73 -55.56
N LYS A 140 -18.67 17.35 -54.66
CA LYS A 140 -20.09 17.78 -54.70
C LYS A 140 -20.29 19.27 -54.49
N THR A 141 -19.43 19.94 -53.72
CA THR A 141 -19.52 21.40 -53.47
C THR A 141 -18.98 22.23 -54.64
N THR A 142 -18.12 21.66 -55.50
CA THR A 142 -17.52 22.38 -56.64
C THR A 142 -18.30 22.32 -57.95
N SER A 143 -19.40 21.54 -58.02
CA SER A 143 -20.20 21.40 -59.24
C SER A 143 -21.54 22.17 -59.22
N ASN A 144 -21.79 23.02 -58.22
CA ASN A 144 -22.87 24.01 -58.29
C ASN A 144 -22.30 25.36 -58.77
N LYS A 145 -21.94 25.39 -60.06
CA LYS A 145 -21.64 26.60 -60.81
C LYS A 145 -22.94 27.14 -61.44
N ASN A 146 -23.10 28.46 -61.37
CA ASN A 146 -23.87 29.35 -62.26
C ASN A 146 -25.35 29.61 -61.92
N PHE A 147 -25.64 30.83 -61.44
CA PHE A 147 -26.39 31.89 -62.14
C PHE A 147 -26.51 33.08 -61.15
N CYS A 148 -26.21 34.36 -61.45
CA CYS A 148 -26.50 35.16 -62.65
C CYS A 148 -26.04 34.65 -64.00
#